data_AF-A0A265E5B0-F1
#
_entry.id   AF-A0A265E5B0-F1
#
_cell.length_a   1.000
_cell.length_b   1.000
_cell.length_c   1.000
_cell.angle_alpha   90.00
_cell.angle_beta   90.00
_cell.angle_gamma   90.00
#
_symmetry.space_group_name_H-M   'P 1'
#
loop_
_entity.id
_entity.type
_entity.pdbx_description
1 polymer ?
#
loop_
_entity_poly.entity_id
_entity_poly.type
_entity_poly.pdbx_seq_one_letter_code
_entity_poly.pdbx_strand_id
1 'polypeptide(L)'
;MMITINLMRFIMRALMIGSFMYSVNIAFGHASQGSAEVISVWVASAAIGAVSVLYTLNVPEMICVSAQVAVGLIGFTAAAVFNGWIGMSTGEMIGFALVTFVLMMIIIGVQYIFAILDSKKINERLDRSE
;
A
#
# COMPACT_ATOMS: atom_id res chain seq x y z
N MET A 1 13.96 16.34 -10.26
CA MET A 1 12.67 15.91 -10.85
C MET A 1 12.30 14.47 -10.47
N MET A 2 13.23 13.51 -10.59
CA MET A 2 12.98 12.08 -10.30
C MET A 2 12.65 11.76 -8.82
N ILE A 3 13.32 12.43 -7.86
CA ILE A 3 13.08 12.26 -6.41
C ILE A 3 11.66 12.71 -6.01
N THR A 4 11.19 13.83 -6.55
CA THR A 4 9.87 14.39 -6.23
C THR A 4 8.73 13.51 -6.77
N ILE A 5 8.91 12.93 -7.97
CA ILE A 5 7.93 12.00 -8.56
C ILE A 5 7.83 10.70 -7.76
N ASN A 6 8.97 10.17 -7.31
CA ASN A 6 8.99 8.99 -6.44
C ASN A 6 8.33 9.27 -5.09
N LEU A 7 8.58 10.45 -4.50
CA LEU A 7 7.93 10.89 -3.26
C LEU A 7 6.42 11.13 -3.41
N MET A 8 5.96 11.59 -4.58
CA MET A 8 4.53 11.77 -4.84
C MET A 8 3.81 10.43 -5.03
N ARG A 9 4.37 9.53 -5.84
CA ARG A 9 3.86 8.14 -5.98
C ARG A 9 3.82 7.44 -4.63
N PHE A 10 4.80 7.74 -3.80
CA PHE A 10 4.94 7.25 -2.44
C PHE A 10 3.80 7.69 -1.50
N ILE A 11 3.56 9.00 -1.37
CA ILE A 11 2.45 9.54 -0.56
C ILE A 11 1.11 9.00 -1.07
N MET A 12 0.97 8.90 -2.39
CA MET A 12 -0.25 8.40 -3.02
C MET A 12 -0.50 6.91 -2.71
N ARG A 13 0.54 6.06 -2.70
CA ARG A 13 0.44 4.65 -2.27
C ARG A 13 -0.03 4.54 -0.83
N ALA A 14 0.61 5.27 0.09
CA ALA A 14 0.26 5.22 1.51
C ALA A 14 -1.19 5.69 1.74
N LEU A 15 -1.61 6.78 1.10
CA LEU A 15 -2.97 7.31 1.21
C LEU A 15 -4.02 6.36 0.62
N MET A 16 -3.77 5.78 -0.58
CA MET A 16 -4.70 4.85 -1.21
C MET A 16 -4.87 3.57 -0.40
N ILE A 17 -3.76 2.97 0.07
CA ILE A 17 -3.81 1.73 0.83
C ILE A 17 -4.54 1.94 2.17
N GLY A 18 -4.25 3.01 2.90
CA GLY A 18 -4.93 3.32 4.15
C GLY A 18 -6.41 3.63 3.98
N SER A 19 -6.76 4.45 2.99
CA SER A 19 -8.16 4.81 2.72
C SER A 19 -8.98 3.60 2.24
N PHE A 20 -8.36 2.72 1.45
CA PHE A 20 -9.00 1.49 0.99
C PHE A 20 -9.24 0.49 2.13
N MET A 21 -8.23 0.26 2.97
CA MET A 21 -8.38 -0.63 4.14
C MET A 21 -9.44 -0.13 5.12
N TYR A 22 -9.54 1.19 5.31
CA TYR A 22 -10.62 1.79 6.08
C TYR A 22 -12.01 1.53 5.45
N SER A 23 -12.12 1.66 4.13
CA SER A 23 -13.37 1.41 3.40
C SER A 23 -13.81 -0.05 3.48
N VAL A 24 -12.85 -0.98 3.37
CA VAL A 24 -13.08 -2.42 3.56
C VAL A 24 -13.57 -2.71 4.98
N ASN A 25 -12.96 -2.07 5.97
CA ASN A 25 -13.34 -2.23 7.36
C ASN A 25 -14.79 -1.74 7.64
N ILE A 26 -15.18 -0.57 7.10
CA ILE A 26 -16.57 -0.08 7.13
C ILE A 26 -17.52 -1.10 6.50
N ALA A 27 -17.16 -1.68 5.35
CA ALA A 27 -17.99 -2.64 4.63
C ALA A 27 -18.25 -3.93 5.44
N PHE A 28 -17.33 -4.31 6.34
CA PHE A 28 -17.51 -5.43 7.28
C PHE A 28 -18.32 -5.07 8.53
N GLY A 29 -18.93 -3.87 8.59
CA GLY A 29 -19.84 -3.48 9.68
C GLY A 29 -19.15 -2.89 10.92
N HIS A 30 -17.85 -2.63 10.85
CA HIS A 30 -17.06 -2.06 11.96
C HIS A 30 -17.11 -0.52 12.02
N ALA A 31 -18.03 0.10 11.28
CA ALA A 31 -18.13 1.56 11.09
C ALA A 31 -18.34 2.41 12.38
N SER A 32 -18.62 1.80 13.53
CA SER A 32 -18.88 2.49 14.81
C SER A 32 -17.67 2.62 15.73
N GLN A 33 -16.52 2.04 15.38
CA GLN A 33 -15.39 1.91 16.29
C GLN A 33 -14.35 3.02 16.10
N GLY A 34 -14.57 4.19 16.72
CA GLY A 34 -13.54 5.12 17.23
C GLY A 34 -12.43 5.70 16.30
N SER A 35 -11.84 6.82 16.73
CA SER A 35 -10.67 7.41 16.04
C SER A 35 -9.42 6.51 16.05
N ALA A 36 -9.32 5.60 17.02
CA ALA A 36 -8.16 4.72 17.20
C ALA A 36 -7.97 3.72 16.03
N GLU A 37 -9.07 3.19 15.50
CA GLU A 37 -9.04 2.30 14.34
C GLU A 37 -8.49 2.98 13.09
N VAL A 38 -9.02 4.18 12.80
CA VAL A 38 -8.54 5.03 11.72
C VAL A 38 -7.05 5.31 11.92
N ILE A 39 -6.65 5.76 13.11
CA ILE A 39 -5.24 6.06 13.39
C ILE A 39 -4.36 4.83 13.15
N SER A 40 -4.79 3.63 13.54
CA SER A 40 -4.00 2.40 13.35
C SER A 40 -3.79 2.03 11.88
N VAL A 41 -4.82 2.19 11.04
CA VAL A 41 -4.75 1.95 9.58
C VAL A 41 -3.82 2.96 8.91
N TRP A 42 -3.89 4.21 9.36
CA TRP A 42 -3.03 5.28 8.88
C TRP A 42 -1.58 5.10 9.33
N VAL A 43 -1.34 4.61 10.54
CA VAL A 43 0.00 4.25 11.04
C VAL A 43 0.58 3.07 10.26
N ALA A 44 -0.19 2.01 10.01
CA ALA A 44 0.24 0.89 9.16
C ALA A 44 0.60 1.36 7.74
N SER A 45 -0.19 2.27 7.19
CA SER A 45 0.06 2.87 5.88
C SER A 45 1.30 3.76 5.86
N ALA A 46 1.55 4.52 6.94
CA ALA A 46 2.77 5.31 7.12
C ALA A 46 4.02 4.45 7.32
N ALA A 47 3.90 3.23 7.85
CA ALA A 47 5.00 2.28 7.97
C ALA A 47 5.40 1.69 6.60
N ILE A 48 4.42 1.27 5.78
CA ILE A 48 4.64 0.95 4.35
C ILE A 48 5.27 2.14 3.65
N GLY A 49 4.76 3.31 4.05
CA GLY A 49 5.36 4.61 3.88
C GLY A 49 6.90 4.61 4.00
N ALA A 50 7.39 4.63 5.23
CA ALA A 50 8.80 4.74 5.56
C ALA A 50 9.72 3.76 4.80
N VAL A 51 9.25 2.53 4.52
CA VAL A 51 10.01 1.50 3.78
C VAL A 51 10.34 1.93 2.35
N SER A 52 9.59 2.85 1.78
CA SER A 52 9.83 3.39 0.43
C SER A 52 11.08 4.24 0.33
N VAL A 53 11.67 4.66 1.46
CA VAL A 53 13.01 5.26 1.51
C VAL A 53 14.06 4.31 0.92
N LEU A 54 13.83 2.99 0.91
CA LEU A 54 14.73 2.05 0.23
C LEU A 54 14.94 2.37 -1.26
N TYR A 55 13.94 2.96 -1.94
CA TYR A 55 14.08 3.41 -3.33
C TYR A 55 15.06 4.57 -3.50
N THR A 56 15.36 5.35 -2.45
CA THR A 56 16.36 6.43 -2.51
C THR A 56 17.78 5.92 -2.21
N LEU A 57 17.91 4.70 -1.69
CA LEU A 57 19.18 4.06 -1.34
C LEU A 57 19.74 3.14 -2.45
N ASN A 58 19.25 3.28 -3.69
CA ASN A 58 19.60 2.42 -4.84
C ASN A 58 19.39 0.92 -4.59
N VAL A 59 18.49 0.55 -3.67
CA VAL A 59 18.11 -0.84 -3.45
C VAL A 59 17.30 -1.33 -4.65
N PRO A 60 17.52 -2.57 -5.14
CA PRO A 60 16.76 -3.12 -6.26
C PRO A 60 15.26 -3.02 -6.03
N GLU A 61 14.51 -2.60 -7.07
CA GLU A 61 13.07 -2.37 -6.99
C GLU A 61 12.30 -3.57 -6.44
N MET A 62 12.69 -4.80 -6.84
CA MET A 62 12.08 -6.02 -6.34
C MET A 62 12.17 -6.13 -4.80
N ILE A 63 13.32 -5.79 -4.22
CA ILE A 63 13.53 -5.82 -2.76
C ILE A 63 12.68 -4.74 -2.08
N CYS A 64 12.60 -3.54 -2.66
CA CYS A 64 11.77 -2.47 -2.14
C CYS A 64 10.28 -2.85 -2.12
N VAL A 65 9.78 -3.45 -3.21
CA VAL A 65 8.40 -3.93 -3.29
C VAL A 65 8.15 -5.04 -2.27
N SER A 66 9.03 -6.03 -2.18
CA SER A 66 8.90 -7.11 -1.20
C SER A 66 8.89 -6.60 0.24
N ALA A 67 9.75 -5.63 0.57
CA ALA A 67 9.78 -5.02 1.90
C ALA A 67 8.50 -4.23 2.20
N GLN A 68 7.96 -3.47 1.24
CA GLN A 68 6.68 -2.76 1.40
C GLN A 68 5.53 -3.73 1.64
N VAL A 69 5.48 -4.83 0.89
CA VAL A 69 4.45 -5.86 1.04
C VAL A 69 4.55 -6.53 2.41
N ALA A 70 5.76 -6.90 2.85
CA ALA A 70 5.98 -7.52 4.16
C ALA A 70 5.55 -6.59 5.31
N VAL A 71 5.96 -5.32 5.27
CA VAL A 71 5.58 -4.34 6.31
C VAL A 71 4.10 -4.03 6.28
N GLY A 72 3.47 -4.01 5.10
CA GLY A 72 2.02 -3.82 5.00
C GLY A 72 1.23 -4.98 5.56
N LEU A 73 1.61 -6.21 5.23
CA LEU A 73 1.05 -7.43 5.79
C LEU A 73 1.12 -7.43 7.32
N ILE A 74 2.32 -7.23 7.88
CA ILE A 74 2.53 -7.23 9.33
C ILE A 74 1.77 -6.07 9.98
N GLY A 75 1.85 -4.87 9.42
CA GLY A 75 1.21 -3.67 9.96
C GLY A 75 -0.32 -3.77 9.98
N PHE A 76 -0.93 -4.22 8.89
CA PHE A 76 -2.38 -4.36 8.83
C PHE A 76 -2.91 -5.54 9.63
N THR A 77 -2.22 -6.69 9.62
CA THR A 77 -2.62 -7.81 10.48
C THR A 77 -2.48 -7.43 11.96
N ALA A 78 -1.40 -6.75 12.35
CA ALA A 78 -1.24 -6.25 13.72
C ALA A 78 -2.36 -5.26 14.09
N ALA A 79 -2.65 -4.28 13.23
CA ALA A 79 -3.73 -3.33 13.45
C ALA A 79 -5.09 -4.05 13.58
N ALA A 80 -5.37 -5.04 12.73
CA ALA A 80 -6.60 -5.82 12.81
C ALA A 80 -6.74 -6.60 14.12
N VAL A 81 -5.64 -7.17 14.64
CA VAL A 81 -5.63 -7.86 15.94
C VAL A 81 -5.80 -6.87 17.09
N PHE A 82 -5.08 -5.74 17.08
CA PHE A 82 -5.13 -4.73 18.15
C PHE A 82 -6.50 -4.06 18.27
N ASN A 83 -7.22 -3.89 17.17
CA ASN A 83 -8.57 -3.35 17.18
C ASN A 83 -9.65 -4.44 17.29
N GLY A 84 -9.28 -5.72 17.40
CA GLY A 84 -10.23 -6.81 17.58
C GLY A 84 -11.09 -7.13 16.35
N TRP A 85 -10.65 -6.74 15.15
CA TRP A 85 -11.34 -7.06 13.88
C TRP A 85 -11.23 -8.54 13.52
N ILE A 86 -10.14 -9.16 13.96
CA ILE A 86 -9.87 -10.58 13.82
C ILE A 86 -9.44 -11.11 15.17
N GLY A 87 -9.82 -12.35 15.48
CA GLY A 87 -9.34 -13.02 16.68
C GLY A 87 -7.86 -13.38 16.57
N MET A 88 -7.28 -13.83 17.69
CA MET A 88 -5.91 -14.35 17.72
C MET A 88 -5.78 -15.77 17.15
N SER A 89 -6.82 -16.27 16.46
CA SER A 89 -6.75 -17.57 15.83
C SER A 89 -5.84 -17.52 14.60
N THR A 90 -4.98 -18.53 14.45
CA THR A 90 -4.03 -18.60 13.33
C THR A 90 -4.75 -18.56 11.97
N GLY A 91 -5.95 -19.15 11.89
CA GLY A 91 -6.76 -19.17 10.67
C GLY A 91 -7.24 -17.78 10.25
N GLU A 92 -7.75 -16.98 11.18
CA GLU A 92 -8.20 -15.62 10.90
C GLU A 92 -7.03 -14.69 10.54
N MET A 93 -5.90 -14.82 11.25
CA MET A 93 -4.70 -14.05 10.93
C MET A 93 -4.17 -14.35 9.53
N ILE A 94 -4.07 -15.63 9.15
CA ILE A 94 -3.62 -16.03 7.82
C ILE A 94 -4.64 -15.57 6.77
N GLY A 95 -5.94 -15.76 7.01
CA GLY A 95 -6.99 -15.35 6.09
C GLY A 95 -6.95 -13.84 5.81
N PHE A 96 -6.85 -13.03 6.88
CA PHE A 96 -6.77 -11.57 6.76
C PHE A 96 -5.49 -11.10 6.07
N ALA A 97 -4.35 -11.72 6.41
CA ALA A 97 -3.08 -11.47 5.74
C ALA A 97 -3.18 -11.76 4.23
N LEU A 98 -3.80 -12.88 3.85
CA LEU A 98 -3.93 -13.29 2.45
C LEU A 98 -4.84 -12.33 1.66
N VAL A 99 -5.96 -11.89 2.26
CA VAL A 99 -6.81 -10.84 1.67
C VAL A 99 -6.03 -9.54 1.49
N THR A 100 -5.30 -9.12 2.52
CA THR A 100 -4.47 -7.90 2.47
C THR A 100 -3.41 -8.00 1.37
N PHE A 101 -2.74 -9.15 1.24
CA PHE A 101 -1.76 -9.41 0.19
C PHE A 101 -2.36 -9.26 -1.21
N VAL A 102 -3.52 -9.88 -1.46
CA VAL A 102 -4.21 -9.78 -2.76
C VAL A 102 -4.57 -8.33 -3.08
N LEU A 103 -5.07 -7.58 -2.09
CA LEU A 103 -5.39 -6.16 -2.26
C LEU A 103 -4.16 -5.32 -2.60
N MET A 104 -3.06 -5.53 -1.90
CA MET A 104 -1.80 -4.84 -2.20
C MET A 104 -1.30 -5.17 -3.61
N MET A 105 -1.42 -6.42 -4.05
CA MET A 105 -1.06 -6.83 -5.42
C MET A 105 -1.92 -6.14 -6.48
N ILE A 106 -3.23 -6.00 -6.25
CA ILE A 106 -4.12 -5.27 -7.16
C ILE A 106 -3.68 -3.80 -7.26
N ILE A 107 -3.42 -3.15 -6.13
CA ILE A 107 -3.00 -1.74 -6.10
C ILE A 107 -1.66 -1.56 -6.84
N ILE A 108 -0.69 -2.43 -6.59
CA ILE A 108 0.61 -2.41 -7.28
C ILE A 108 0.41 -2.63 -8.79
N GLY A 109 -0.44 -3.59 -9.18
CA GLY A 109 -0.74 -3.89 -10.58
C GLY A 109 -1.36 -2.72 -11.33
N VAL A 110 -2.36 -2.06 -10.74
CA VAL A 110 -2.99 -0.86 -11.31
C VAL A 110 -1.97 0.25 -11.52
N GLN A 111 -1.11 0.49 -10.53
CA GLN A 111 -0.06 1.51 -10.65
C GLN A 111 0.98 1.17 -11.71
N TYR A 112 1.34 -0.10 -11.85
CA TYR A 112 2.24 -0.57 -12.89
C TYR A 112 1.66 -0.34 -14.28
N ILE A 113 0.38 -0.63 -14.49
CA ILE A 113 -0.34 -0.35 -15.75
C ILE A 113 -0.29 1.14 -16.07
N PHE A 114 -0.61 2.01 -15.10
CA PHE A 114 -0.54 3.46 -15.32
C PHE A 114 0.88 3.92 -15.66
N ALA A 115 1.91 3.38 -15.01
CA ALA A 115 3.30 3.72 -15.33
C ALA A 115 3.69 3.33 -16.77
N ILE A 116 3.22 2.18 -17.27
CA ILE A 116 3.43 1.78 -18.67
C ILE A 116 2.73 2.73 -19.63
N LEU A 117 1.47 3.07 -19.38
CA LEU A 117 0.70 3.97 -20.24
C LEU A 117 1.35 5.35 -20.33
N ASP A 118 1.83 5.86 -19.20
CA ASP A 118 2.51 7.15 -19.14
C ASP A 118 3.85 7.11 -19.89
N SER A 119 4.60 6.01 -19.75
CA SER A 119 5.85 5.79 -20.49
C SER A 119 5.64 5.77 -22.01
N LYS A 120 4.59 5.09 -22.49
CA LYS A 120 4.21 5.10 -23.92
C LYS A 120 3.90 6.51 -24.41
N LYS A 121 3.14 7.27 -23.63
CA LYS A 121 2.74 8.64 -23.97
C LYS A 121 3.92 9.61 -24.02
N ILE A 122 4.93 9.41 -23.17
CA ILE A 122 6.18 10.17 -23.22
C ILE A 122 6.99 9.81 -24.47
N ASN A 123 7.10 8.51 -24.79
CA ASN A 123 7.85 8.04 -25.95
C ASN A 123 7.26 8.58 -27.26
N GLU A 124 5.93 8.56 -27.41
CA GLU A 124 5.23 9.13 -28.56
C GLU A 124 5.37 10.66 -28.72
N ARG A 125 5.76 11.37 -27.65
CA ARG A 125 6.05 12.82 -27.70
C ARG A 125 7.48 13.10 -28.09
N LEU A 126 8.43 12.26 -27.66
CA LEU A 126 9.84 12.35 -28.03
C LEU A 126 10.04 12.02 -29.52
N ASP A 127 9.38 10.97 -30.00
CA ASP A 127 9.44 10.52 -31.41
C ASP A 127 8.78 11.50 -32.39
N ARG A 128 7.96 12.43 -31.89
CA ARG A 128 7.36 13.54 -32.67
C ARG A 128 8.15 14.84 -32.60
N SER A 129 9.18 14.89 -31.77
CA SER A 129 10.06 16.07 -31.61
C SER A 129 11.39 15.95 -32.35
N GLU A 130 11.65 14.81 -32.99
CA GLU A 130 12.64 14.62 -34.06
C GLU A 130 11.99 14.78 -35.44
#